data_AF-A0A952LW53-F1
#
_entry.id   AF-A0A952LW53-F1
#
_cell.length_a   1.000
_cell.length_b   1.000
_cell.length_c   1.000
_cell.angle_alpha   90.00
_cell.angle_beta   90.00
_cell.angle_gamma   90.00
#
_symmetry.space_group_name_H-M   'P 1'
#
loop_
_entity.id
_entity.type
_entity.pdbx_description
1 polymer ?
#
loop_
_entity_poly.entity_id
_entity_poly.type
_entity_poly.pdbx_seq_one_letter_code
_entity_poly.pdbx_strand_id
1 'polypeptide(L)'
;MLLKATAAAALILSVGCSSGSSSSDPDPDPDPNPNPGATTGVWLGNTQFGSSVFVVNNDEDLFGFSSNSSGQHESIFGSVNGDAEVFAHRDSDDTSIGDSFTVVGDPKEAARAYALVTANDGQSLVNSGEAGSFSLTLADSNDMPDLSVADVTGTWLAETGIDDGMGGSNALAVSLTIAGDGGVTGSTTFAEFDPLPLTGTVASAGQYLTLTFSWNDLTRNGVAYIDPASSRLIINTFGFESAEEGNRSFSADLVRQ
;
A
#
# COMPACT_ATOMS: atom_id res chain seq x y z
N MET A 1 31.55 -55.89 -6.65
CA MET A 1 31.57 -54.78 -5.68
C MET A 1 30.27 -54.90 -4.87
N LEU A 2 30.22 -55.61 -3.74
CA LEU A 2 30.62 -55.16 -2.38
C LEU A 2 30.14 -53.71 -2.15
N LEU A 3 29.24 -53.36 -1.22
CA LEU A 3 29.03 -53.89 0.14
C LEU A 3 27.58 -53.60 0.64
N LYS A 4 27.06 -54.49 1.51
CA LYS A 4 25.91 -54.32 2.41
C LYS A 4 26.31 -53.58 3.70
N ALA A 5 25.36 -52.90 4.35
CA ALA A 5 25.06 -52.85 5.82
C ALA A 5 24.05 -51.70 6.02
N THR A 6 22.85 -51.80 6.59
CA THR A 6 22.27 -52.49 7.78
C THR A 6 22.66 -51.87 9.13
N ALA A 7 21.65 -51.20 9.71
CA ALA A 7 21.23 -51.14 11.12
C ALA A 7 21.89 -50.18 12.14
N ALA A 8 21.00 -49.54 12.89
CA ALA A 8 20.83 -49.62 14.36
C ALA A 8 20.86 -48.27 15.10
N ALA A 9 19.82 -48.10 15.91
CA ALA A 9 19.55 -47.00 16.83
C ALA A 9 20.52 -46.97 18.02
N ALA A 10 20.66 -45.80 18.65
CA ALA A 10 20.95 -45.70 20.08
C ALA A 10 20.42 -44.40 20.68
N LEU A 11 19.56 -44.61 21.67
CA LEU A 11 19.04 -43.70 22.69
C LEU A 11 20.18 -43.19 23.59
N ILE A 12 20.23 -41.89 23.88
CA ILE A 12 20.94 -41.36 25.05
C ILE A 12 20.03 -40.36 25.77
N LEU A 13 19.59 -40.74 26.98
CA LEU A 13 19.15 -39.81 28.01
C LEU A 13 20.37 -39.11 28.60
N SER A 14 20.29 -37.79 28.81
CA SER A 14 20.98 -37.15 29.93
C SER A 14 20.00 -36.24 30.68
N VAL A 15 19.81 -36.58 31.96
CA VAL A 15 19.17 -35.75 32.97
C VAL A 15 20.28 -34.88 33.56
N GLY A 16 20.09 -33.57 33.52
CA GLY A 16 20.91 -32.61 34.25
C GLY A 16 20.00 -31.60 34.93
N CYS A 17 19.69 -31.83 36.20
CA CYS A 17 19.24 -30.77 37.10
C CYS A 17 20.45 -29.96 37.54
N SER A 18 20.34 -28.63 37.50
CA SER A 18 21.11 -27.75 38.40
C SER A 18 20.31 -26.49 38.72
N SER A 19 20.44 -26.10 39.98
CA SER A 19 19.63 -25.20 40.79
C SER A 19 19.87 -23.70 40.55
N GLY A 20 18.77 -22.94 40.54
CA GLY A 20 18.55 -21.73 41.34
C GLY A 20 19.42 -20.48 41.09
N SER A 21 18.80 -19.43 40.57
CA SER A 21 19.01 -18.06 41.07
C SER A 21 17.81 -17.19 40.71
N SER A 22 17.23 -16.58 41.73
CA SER A 22 16.25 -15.50 41.66
C SER A 22 16.87 -14.23 41.08
N SER A 23 16.31 -13.71 39.99
CA SER A 23 16.39 -12.29 39.65
C SER A 23 14.98 -11.80 39.31
N SER A 24 14.59 -10.74 39.98
CA SER A 24 13.40 -9.95 39.70
C SER A 24 13.52 -9.29 38.33
N ASP A 25 12.69 -9.70 37.37
CA ASP A 25 12.50 -8.94 36.12
C ASP A 25 11.24 -8.08 36.23
N PRO A 26 11.38 -6.75 36.09
CA PRO A 26 10.32 -5.87 35.67
C PRO A 26 10.51 -5.55 34.18
N ASP A 27 9.76 -6.20 33.30
CA ASP A 27 9.03 -5.53 32.21
C ASP A 27 8.32 -6.57 31.31
N PRO A 28 7.09 -6.29 30.85
CA PRO A 28 6.55 -6.95 29.68
C PRO A 28 7.31 -6.46 28.44
N ASP A 29 7.93 -7.41 27.74
CA ASP A 29 8.60 -7.23 26.45
C ASP A 29 7.75 -6.35 25.50
N PRO A 30 8.24 -5.19 25.02
CA PRO A 30 7.53 -4.38 24.06
C PRO A 30 7.73 -4.95 22.65
N ASP A 31 6.65 -5.55 22.12
CA ASP A 31 6.35 -5.85 20.70
C ASP A 31 7.42 -6.58 19.84
N PRO A 32 7.00 -7.36 18.82
CA PRO A 32 7.93 -8.06 17.95
C PRO A 32 8.65 -7.02 17.08
N ASN A 33 9.88 -6.70 17.45
CA ASN A 33 10.80 -5.91 16.64
C ASN A 33 10.81 -6.45 15.20
N PRO A 34 10.43 -5.67 14.17
CA PRO A 34 10.53 -6.08 12.79
C PRO A 34 11.99 -6.44 12.47
N ASN A 35 12.19 -7.53 11.73
CA ASN A 35 13.49 -8.10 11.45
C ASN A 35 14.48 -7.01 10.95
N PRO A 36 15.52 -6.64 11.71
CA PRO A 36 16.43 -5.56 11.33
C PRO A 36 17.06 -5.85 9.96
N GLY A 37 16.75 -5.02 8.96
CA GLY A 37 17.24 -5.17 7.58
C GLY A 37 16.20 -5.61 6.54
N ALA A 38 14.94 -5.86 6.92
CA ALA A 38 13.86 -6.10 5.97
C ALA A 38 13.30 -4.77 5.41
N THR A 39 13.15 -4.68 4.09
CA THR A 39 12.53 -3.52 3.41
C THR A 39 11.02 -3.50 3.55
N THR A 40 10.40 -4.64 3.85
CA THR A 40 8.97 -4.78 4.07
C THR A 40 8.48 -3.92 5.23
N GLY A 41 7.39 -3.20 5.01
CA GLY A 41 6.78 -2.32 6.01
C GLY A 41 6.09 -1.12 5.38
N VAL A 42 5.53 -0.26 6.22
CA VAL A 42 5.04 1.06 5.81
C VAL A 42 6.06 2.11 6.22
N TRP A 43 6.40 2.98 5.28
CA TRP A 43 7.47 3.96 5.43
C TRP A 43 6.94 5.35 5.16
N LEU A 44 7.24 6.29 6.07
CA LEU A 44 6.72 7.65 6.05
C LEU A 44 7.86 8.65 5.88
N GLY A 45 7.63 9.72 5.13
CA GLY A 45 8.61 10.79 5.03
C GLY A 45 8.34 11.73 3.87
N ASN A 46 9.39 12.40 3.41
CA ASN A 46 9.29 13.28 2.26
C ASN A 46 10.18 12.77 1.13
N THR A 47 9.61 12.70 -0.07
CA THR A 47 10.36 12.58 -1.30
C THR A 47 10.57 13.97 -1.91
N GLN A 48 11.18 14.04 -3.09
CA GLN A 48 11.24 15.26 -3.88
C GLN A 48 9.86 15.74 -4.38
N PHE A 49 8.86 14.86 -4.40
CA PHE A 49 7.48 15.24 -4.77
C PHE A 49 6.75 15.85 -3.58
N GLY A 50 6.86 15.25 -2.38
CA GLY A 50 6.25 15.77 -1.16
C GLY A 50 6.12 14.73 -0.06
N SER A 51 5.14 14.92 0.82
CA SER A 51 4.84 13.97 1.91
C SER A 51 4.41 12.63 1.31
N SER A 52 5.00 11.54 1.78
CA SER A 52 4.94 10.23 1.13
C SER A 52 4.66 9.10 2.10
N VAL A 53 3.84 8.15 1.67
CA VAL A 53 3.62 6.83 2.28
C VAL A 53 4.06 5.77 1.30
N PHE A 54 5.03 4.95 1.68
CA PHE A 54 5.53 3.84 0.87
C PHE A 54 5.20 2.55 1.58
N VAL A 55 4.45 1.68 0.92
CA VAL A 55 4.23 0.31 1.39
C VAL A 55 5.12 -0.62 0.58
N VAL A 56 5.94 -1.41 1.27
CA VAL A 56 6.73 -2.50 0.69
C VAL A 56 6.18 -3.81 1.23
N ASN A 57 5.71 -4.69 0.33
CA ASN A 57 5.17 -5.98 0.74
C ASN A 57 6.28 -7.04 0.95
N ASN A 58 5.88 -8.29 1.22
CA ASN A 58 6.82 -9.40 1.42
C ASN A 58 7.54 -9.84 0.13
N ASP A 59 6.98 -9.51 -1.03
CA ASP A 59 7.54 -9.80 -2.35
C ASP A 59 8.47 -8.68 -2.85
N GLU A 60 8.72 -7.67 -1.99
CA GLU A 60 9.48 -6.45 -2.31
C GLU A 60 8.85 -5.59 -3.43
N ASP A 61 7.54 -5.73 -3.62
CA ASP A 61 6.76 -4.79 -4.44
C ASP A 61 6.60 -3.48 -3.67
N LEU A 62 6.75 -2.38 -4.41
CA LEU A 62 6.65 -1.01 -3.92
C LEU A 62 5.31 -0.41 -4.35
N PHE A 63 4.56 0.08 -3.38
CA PHE A 63 3.36 0.91 -3.55
C PHE A 63 3.59 2.25 -2.86
N GLY A 64 4.03 3.25 -3.63
CA GLY A 64 4.24 4.60 -3.13
C GLY A 64 3.04 5.51 -3.43
N PHE A 65 2.70 6.36 -2.48
CA PHE A 65 1.76 7.46 -2.67
C PHE A 65 2.35 8.73 -2.05
N SER A 66 2.39 9.83 -2.80
CA SER A 66 2.96 11.10 -2.36
C SER A 66 2.02 12.27 -2.67
N SER A 67 2.02 13.31 -1.85
CA SER A 67 1.25 14.54 -2.05
C SER A 67 2.13 15.79 -1.88
N ASN A 68 2.00 16.77 -2.78
CA ASN A 68 2.89 17.94 -2.83
C ASN A 68 2.34 19.22 -2.19
N SER A 69 1.29 19.14 -1.37
CA SER A 69 0.57 20.27 -0.73
C SER A 69 -0.06 21.30 -1.69
N SER A 70 0.17 21.17 -3.00
CA SER A 70 -0.40 22.02 -4.05
C SER A 70 -1.57 21.34 -4.77
N GLY A 71 -2.15 20.30 -4.14
CA GLY A 71 -3.23 19.50 -4.69
C GLY A 71 -2.82 18.61 -5.86
N GLN A 72 -1.56 18.17 -5.90
CA GLN A 72 -1.11 17.11 -6.80
C GLN A 72 -0.61 15.92 -5.99
N HIS A 73 -0.85 14.73 -6.53
CA HIS A 73 -0.45 13.48 -5.93
C HIS A 73 0.34 12.63 -6.93
N GLU A 74 1.10 11.68 -6.41
CA GLU A 74 1.92 10.78 -7.20
C GLU A 74 1.78 9.36 -6.68
N SER A 75 1.37 8.43 -7.54
CA SER A 75 1.41 6.99 -7.25
C SER A 75 2.60 6.34 -7.93
N ILE A 76 3.28 5.44 -7.22
CA ILE A 76 4.48 4.74 -7.67
C ILE A 76 4.25 3.24 -7.51
N PHE A 77 4.56 2.47 -8.55
CA PHE A 77 4.45 1.01 -8.56
C PHE A 77 5.69 0.37 -9.15
N GLY A 78 6.32 -0.56 -8.44
CA GLY A 78 7.52 -1.22 -8.94
C GLY A 78 8.13 -2.16 -7.91
N SER A 79 9.45 -2.30 -7.96
CA SER A 79 10.23 -3.02 -6.94
C SER A 79 11.08 -2.03 -6.15
N VAL A 80 11.45 -2.39 -4.92
CA VAL A 80 12.39 -1.63 -4.08
C VAL A 80 13.75 -1.40 -4.75
N ASN A 81 14.15 -2.27 -5.69
CA ASN A 81 15.39 -2.18 -6.46
C ASN A 81 15.12 -2.38 -7.95
N GLY A 82 14.68 -1.32 -8.63
CA GLY A 82 14.39 -1.36 -10.05
C GLY A 82 13.62 -0.16 -10.56
N ASP A 83 13.17 -0.24 -11.81
CA ASP A 83 12.30 0.75 -12.41
C ASP A 83 10.91 0.66 -11.80
N ALA A 84 10.37 1.81 -11.39
CA ALA A 84 9.00 1.96 -10.96
C ALA A 84 8.24 2.84 -11.95
N GLU A 85 6.99 2.45 -12.21
CA GLU A 85 6.03 3.23 -12.96
C GLU A 85 5.44 4.31 -12.06
N VAL A 86 5.33 5.52 -12.61
CA VAL A 86 4.90 6.71 -11.87
C VAL A 86 3.69 7.31 -12.57
N PHE A 87 2.70 7.69 -11.77
CA PHE A 87 1.46 8.29 -12.23
C PHE A 87 1.21 9.57 -11.44
N ALA A 88 0.95 10.67 -12.15
CA ALA A 88 0.63 11.95 -11.54
C ALA A 88 -0.89 12.15 -11.47
N HIS A 89 -1.35 12.68 -10.36
CA HIS A 89 -2.76 12.91 -10.04
C HIS A 89 -2.95 14.36 -9.58
N ARG A 90 -4.18 14.85 -9.66
CA ARG A 90 -4.56 16.15 -9.14
C ARG A 90 -5.86 16.07 -8.36
N ASP A 91 -6.02 16.99 -7.43
CA ASP A 91 -7.28 17.24 -6.76
C ASP A 91 -8.36 17.68 -7.75
N SER A 92 -9.60 17.64 -7.28
CA SER A 92 -10.76 18.22 -7.96
C SER A 92 -10.51 19.69 -8.33
N ASP A 93 -10.77 20.02 -9.59
CA ASP A 93 -10.77 21.42 -10.07
C ASP A 93 -12.00 22.18 -9.53
N ASP A 94 -13.09 21.45 -9.23
CA ASP A 94 -14.33 21.99 -8.65
C ASP A 94 -14.68 21.28 -7.34
N THR A 95 -14.31 21.92 -6.23
CA THR A 95 -14.57 21.41 -4.87
C THR A 95 -16.04 21.40 -4.47
N SER A 96 -16.93 22.01 -5.27
CA SER A 96 -18.37 21.90 -5.06
C SER A 96 -18.96 20.58 -5.58
N ILE A 97 -18.23 19.88 -6.44
CA ILE A 97 -18.61 18.59 -7.04
C ILE A 97 -17.93 17.43 -6.30
N GLY A 98 -16.65 17.58 -5.93
CA GLY A 98 -15.90 16.55 -5.23
C GLY A 98 -14.67 17.12 -4.53
N ASP A 99 -14.28 16.52 -3.42
CA ASP A 99 -13.17 16.98 -2.56
C ASP A 99 -12.02 15.95 -2.50
N SER A 100 -11.95 15.08 -3.51
CA SER A 100 -10.99 13.99 -3.59
C SER A 100 -10.34 13.91 -4.98
N PHE A 101 -9.25 13.16 -5.08
CA PHE A 101 -8.75 12.65 -6.35
C PHE A 101 -9.24 11.22 -6.56
N THR A 102 -9.58 10.91 -7.81
CA THR A 102 -9.95 9.58 -8.27
C THR A 102 -9.25 9.33 -9.58
N VAL A 103 -8.73 8.12 -9.75
CA VAL A 103 -7.94 7.77 -10.93
C VAL A 103 -8.61 6.67 -11.73
N VAL A 104 -8.88 7.01 -12.98
CA VAL A 104 -9.18 6.10 -14.09
C VAL A 104 -8.39 6.63 -15.29
N GLY A 105 -7.15 6.15 -15.49
CA GLY A 105 -6.38 6.44 -16.72
C GLY A 105 -5.48 7.68 -16.76
N ASP A 106 -4.92 8.12 -15.63
CA ASP A 106 -4.01 9.29 -15.58
C ASP A 106 -2.69 9.10 -16.37
N PRO A 107 -2.05 10.20 -16.82
CA PRO A 107 -0.84 10.11 -17.62
C PRO A 107 0.29 9.41 -16.85
N LYS A 108 0.83 8.37 -17.48
CA LYS A 108 2.06 7.73 -17.06
C LYS A 108 3.22 8.72 -17.25
N GLU A 109 3.95 8.95 -16.17
CA GLU A 109 5.19 9.70 -16.18
C GLU A 109 6.37 8.83 -16.59
N ALA A 110 7.53 9.46 -16.82
CA ALA A 110 8.76 8.72 -17.03
C ALA A 110 9.02 7.79 -15.84
N ALA A 111 9.30 6.52 -16.13
CA ALA A 111 9.68 5.55 -15.11
C ALA A 111 10.91 6.05 -14.34
N ARG A 112 10.99 5.71 -13.05
CA ARG A 112 12.10 6.11 -12.18
C ARG A 112 12.74 4.90 -11.55
N ALA A 113 14.05 4.84 -11.58
CA ALA A 113 14.81 3.78 -10.92
C ALA A 113 14.95 4.09 -9.42
N TYR A 114 14.48 3.17 -8.59
CA TYR A 114 14.64 3.19 -7.14
C TYR A 114 15.75 2.20 -6.74
N ALA A 115 16.50 2.58 -5.71
CA ALA A 115 17.48 1.73 -5.04
C ALA A 115 17.29 1.93 -3.54
N LEU A 116 16.21 1.36 -3.02
CA LEU A 116 15.76 1.47 -1.63
C LEU A 116 16.51 0.45 -0.78
N VAL A 117 17.16 0.96 0.26
CA VAL A 117 17.94 0.14 1.19
C VAL A 117 17.63 0.56 2.61
N THR A 118 17.48 -0.41 3.50
CA THR A 118 17.32 -0.13 4.92
C THR A 118 18.63 0.39 5.52
N ALA A 119 18.52 1.40 6.38
CA ALA A 119 19.60 1.97 7.18
C ALA A 119 19.15 2.13 8.63
N ASN A 120 20.05 2.63 9.50
CA ASN A 120 19.76 2.91 10.92
C ASN A 120 19.09 1.72 11.63
N ASP A 121 19.70 0.54 11.54
CA ASP A 121 19.18 -0.71 12.13
C ASP A 121 17.75 -1.06 11.68
N GLY A 122 17.41 -0.73 10.43
CA GLY A 122 16.09 -1.00 9.85
C GLY A 122 15.05 0.08 10.10
N GLN A 123 15.41 1.19 10.76
CA GLN A 123 14.47 2.28 11.07
C GLN A 123 14.33 3.30 9.96
N SER A 124 15.17 3.23 8.91
CA SER A 124 15.11 4.15 7.78
C SER A 124 15.19 3.42 6.45
N LEU A 125 14.39 3.86 5.47
CA LEU A 125 14.48 3.41 4.08
C LEU A 125 15.06 4.54 3.24
N VAL A 126 16.27 4.33 2.73
CA VAL A 126 17.02 5.35 2.01
C VAL A 126 17.02 5.04 0.53
N ASN A 127 16.68 6.02 -0.30
CA ASN A 127 16.84 5.90 -1.74
C ASN A 127 18.18 6.47 -2.19
N SER A 128 18.90 5.68 -2.99
CA SER A 128 20.12 6.11 -3.67
C SER A 128 20.02 6.07 -5.20
N GLY A 129 18.82 5.74 -5.72
CA GLY A 129 18.54 5.63 -7.15
C GLY A 129 18.35 6.98 -7.86
N GLU A 130 18.02 6.90 -9.15
CA GLU A 130 17.79 8.07 -10.03
C GLU A 130 16.50 8.82 -9.69
N ALA A 131 15.59 8.19 -8.92
CA ALA A 131 14.43 8.85 -8.33
C ALA A 131 14.76 9.91 -7.26
N GLY A 132 16.05 10.22 -7.04
CA GLY A 132 16.53 11.27 -6.13
C GLY A 132 16.77 10.78 -4.70
N SER A 133 17.65 11.49 -3.98
CA SER A 133 18.03 11.09 -2.62
C SER A 133 17.00 11.52 -1.59
N PHE A 134 16.43 10.56 -0.87
CA PHE A 134 15.54 10.79 0.26
C PHE A 134 15.68 9.67 1.30
N SER A 135 15.12 9.90 2.48
CA SER A 135 15.03 8.91 3.55
C SER A 135 13.61 8.93 4.12
N LEU A 136 13.02 7.76 4.25
CA LEU A 136 11.76 7.52 4.94
C LEU A 136 12.04 6.84 6.29
N THR A 137 11.12 6.96 7.23
CA THR A 137 11.15 6.35 8.55
C THR A 137 10.14 5.21 8.58
N LEU A 138 10.49 4.09 9.22
CA LEU A 138 9.55 3.00 9.42
C LEU A 138 8.39 3.48 10.30
N ALA A 139 7.15 3.29 9.86
CA ALA A 139 5.96 3.66 10.62
C ALA A 139 5.83 2.74 11.84
N ASP A 140 5.63 3.31 13.02
CA ASP A 140 5.22 2.56 14.20
C ASP A 140 3.69 2.54 14.38
N SER A 141 3.21 1.90 15.44
CA SER A 141 1.77 1.82 15.75
C SER A 141 1.13 3.17 16.12
N ASN A 142 1.94 4.17 16.49
CA ASN A 142 1.47 5.54 16.76
C ASN A 142 1.33 6.34 15.46
N ASP A 143 2.24 6.12 14.52
CA ASP A 143 2.21 6.74 13.20
C ASP A 143 1.08 6.16 12.35
N MET A 144 1.01 4.82 12.28
CA MET A 144 -0.01 4.06 11.57
C MET A 144 -0.39 2.82 12.40
N PRO A 145 -1.57 2.81 13.03
CA PRO A 145 -2.06 1.64 13.73
C PRO A 145 -2.27 0.45 12.78
N ASP A 146 -2.22 -0.76 13.33
CA ASP A 146 -2.66 -1.95 12.60
C ASP A 146 -4.10 -1.80 12.10
N LEU A 147 -4.34 -2.23 10.87
CA LEU A 147 -5.58 -2.04 10.16
C LEU A 147 -6.28 -3.38 9.90
N SER A 148 -7.45 -3.55 10.50
CA SER A 148 -8.31 -4.71 10.27
C SER A 148 -9.34 -4.47 9.15
N VAL A 149 -9.87 -5.55 8.57
CA VAL A 149 -11.03 -5.46 7.66
C VAL A 149 -12.24 -4.81 8.34
N ALA A 150 -12.41 -5.02 9.65
CA ALA A 150 -13.52 -4.43 10.40
C ALA A 150 -13.44 -2.90 10.43
N ASP A 151 -12.23 -2.34 10.53
CA ASP A 151 -12.01 -0.89 10.59
C ASP A 151 -12.41 -0.19 9.29
N VAL A 152 -12.25 -0.87 8.16
CA VAL A 152 -12.62 -0.35 6.83
C VAL A 152 -14.00 -0.81 6.34
N THR A 153 -14.73 -1.63 7.11
CA THR A 153 -16.06 -2.12 6.70
C THR A 153 -17.05 -0.97 6.54
N GLY A 154 -17.70 -0.89 5.39
CA GLY A 154 -18.65 0.17 5.06
C GLY A 154 -18.53 0.64 3.61
N THR A 155 -19.24 1.71 3.28
CA THR A 155 -19.19 2.35 1.97
C THR A 155 -18.26 3.56 2.01
N TRP A 156 -17.44 3.66 0.98
CA TRP A 156 -16.43 4.67 0.76
C TRP A 156 -16.66 5.28 -0.62
N LEU A 157 -16.48 6.59 -0.72
CA LEU A 157 -16.71 7.34 -1.95
C LEU A 157 -15.57 8.34 -2.13
N ALA A 158 -15.06 8.42 -3.34
CA ALA A 158 -14.23 9.52 -3.79
C ALA A 158 -14.90 10.12 -5.04
N GLU A 159 -14.96 11.45 -5.08
CA GLU A 159 -15.49 12.22 -6.21
C GLU A 159 -14.47 13.29 -6.59
N THR A 160 -14.22 13.41 -7.89
CA THR A 160 -13.34 14.41 -8.49
C THR A 160 -14.11 15.17 -9.54
N GLY A 161 -14.28 16.48 -9.32
CA GLY A 161 -14.85 17.41 -10.28
C GLY A 161 -13.78 17.88 -11.26
N ILE A 162 -14.00 17.64 -12.55
CA ILE A 162 -13.12 18.10 -13.63
C ILE A 162 -13.81 19.27 -14.34
N ASP A 163 -13.18 20.45 -14.34
CA ASP A 163 -13.59 21.56 -15.19
C ASP A 163 -12.96 21.37 -16.57
N ASP A 164 -13.75 20.88 -17.52
CA ASP A 164 -13.34 20.73 -18.92
C ASP A 164 -13.63 21.98 -19.77
N GLY A 165 -14.13 23.06 -19.14
CA GLY A 165 -14.53 24.29 -19.81
C GLY A 165 -15.78 24.15 -20.69
N MET A 166 -16.49 23.01 -20.65
CA MET A 166 -17.65 22.73 -21.50
C MET A 166 -18.99 22.94 -20.79
N GLY A 167 -18.99 23.38 -19.53
CA GLY A 167 -20.19 23.84 -18.82
C GLY A 167 -21.08 22.74 -18.23
N GLY A 168 -20.54 21.54 -18.00
CA GLY A 168 -21.20 20.44 -17.27
C GLY A 168 -20.41 20.04 -16.01
N SER A 169 -21.09 19.46 -15.02
CA SER A 169 -20.42 18.85 -13.86
C SER A 169 -19.86 17.48 -14.25
N ASN A 170 -18.63 17.43 -14.74
CA ASN A 170 -17.97 16.16 -15.03
C ASN A 170 -17.35 15.61 -13.74
N ALA A 171 -18.14 14.80 -13.03
CA ALA A 171 -17.64 14.06 -11.89
C ALA A 171 -17.08 12.70 -12.35
N LEU A 172 -15.85 12.39 -11.95
CA LEU A 172 -15.38 11.02 -11.82
C LEU A 172 -15.67 10.59 -10.38
N ALA A 173 -16.35 9.46 -10.21
CA ALA A 173 -16.69 8.93 -8.91
C ALA A 173 -16.22 7.48 -8.78
N VAL A 174 -15.62 7.15 -7.64
CA VAL A 174 -15.28 5.79 -7.24
C VAL A 174 -16.05 5.48 -5.96
N SER A 175 -16.97 4.53 -6.03
CA SER A 175 -17.63 3.99 -4.84
C SER A 175 -17.16 2.57 -4.57
N LEU A 176 -16.82 2.29 -3.33
CA LEU A 176 -16.39 0.98 -2.84
C LEU A 176 -17.14 0.64 -1.57
N THR A 177 -17.67 -0.56 -1.48
CA THR A 177 -18.23 -1.14 -0.27
C THR A 177 -17.39 -2.34 0.13
N ILE A 178 -16.86 -2.30 1.34
CA ILE A 178 -16.09 -3.37 1.95
C ILE A 178 -16.98 -4.07 2.97
N ALA A 179 -17.24 -5.36 2.75
CA ALA A 179 -17.98 -6.21 3.65
C ALA A 179 -17.08 -6.72 4.80
N GLY A 180 -17.70 -7.11 5.91
CA GLY A 180 -16.96 -7.58 7.10
C GLY A 180 -16.19 -8.89 6.90
N ASP A 181 -16.44 -9.63 5.82
CA ASP A 181 -15.67 -10.80 5.41
C ASP A 181 -14.53 -10.46 4.43
N GLY A 182 -14.32 -9.19 4.12
CA GLY A 182 -13.30 -8.69 3.20
C GLY A 182 -13.77 -8.61 1.76
N GLY A 183 -15.01 -8.97 1.42
CA GLY A 183 -15.54 -8.78 0.07
C GLY A 183 -15.62 -7.31 -0.33
N VAL A 184 -15.18 -6.99 -1.54
CA VAL A 184 -15.23 -5.64 -2.12
C VAL A 184 -16.19 -5.62 -3.30
N THR A 185 -17.11 -4.66 -3.30
CA THR A 185 -17.99 -4.36 -4.43
C THR A 185 -18.07 -2.87 -4.65
N GLY A 186 -18.26 -2.41 -5.87
CA GLY A 186 -18.34 -0.98 -6.14
C GLY A 186 -18.54 -0.66 -7.60
N SER A 187 -18.30 0.59 -7.95
CA SER A 187 -18.28 1.04 -9.34
C SER A 187 -17.46 2.31 -9.52
N THR A 188 -16.94 2.50 -10.73
CA THR A 188 -16.49 3.80 -11.21
C THR A 188 -17.52 4.40 -12.14
N THR A 189 -17.87 5.66 -11.93
CA THR A 189 -18.77 6.42 -12.80
C THR A 189 -18.00 7.60 -13.38
N PHE A 190 -18.11 7.81 -14.68
CA PHE A 190 -17.55 8.97 -15.37
C PHE A 190 -18.67 9.66 -16.14
N ALA A 191 -19.04 10.88 -15.74
CA ALA A 191 -20.06 11.69 -16.42
C ALA A 191 -21.31 10.88 -16.84
N GLU A 192 -21.63 10.84 -18.13
CA GLU A 192 -22.83 10.19 -18.69
C GLU A 192 -22.64 8.70 -19.03
N PHE A 193 -21.48 8.10 -18.74
CA PHE A 193 -21.22 6.70 -19.05
C PHE A 193 -21.83 5.75 -18.03
N ASP A 194 -22.15 4.53 -18.48
CA ASP A 194 -22.60 3.46 -17.60
C ASP A 194 -21.53 3.17 -16.53
N PRO A 195 -21.92 3.00 -15.25
CA PRO A 195 -20.97 2.64 -14.20
C PRO A 195 -20.23 1.34 -14.51
N LEU A 196 -18.90 1.38 -14.42
CA LEU A 196 -18.08 0.16 -14.54
C LEU A 196 -17.98 -0.50 -13.17
N PRO A 197 -18.37 -1.78 -13.03
CA PRO A 197 -18.37 -2.44 -11.74
C PRO A 197 -16.96 -2.74 -11.25
N LEU A 198 -16.83 -2.79 -9.93
CA LEU A 198 -15.66 -3.22 -9.18
C LEU A 198 -16.05 -4.43 -8.34
N THR A 199 -15.24 -5.50 -8.35
CA THR A 199 -15.45 -6.65 -7.47
C THR A 199 -14.12 -7.26 -7.07
N GLY A 200 -13.94 -7.55 -5.78
CA GLY A 200 -12.65 -7.98 -5.26
C GLY A 200 -12.68 -8.39 -3.80
N THR A 201 -11.51 -8.35 -3.18
CA THR A 201 -11.29 -8.69 -1.77
C THR A 201 -10.21 -7.82 -1.15
N VAL A 202 -10.32 -7.60 0.16
CA VAL A 202 -9.25 -7.07 1.01
C VAL A 202 -8.85 -8.08 2.09
N ALA A 203 -7.58 -8.04 2.51
CA ALA A 203 -7.09 -8.80 3.66
C ALA A 203 -6.03 -8.00 4.43
N SER A 204 -6.07 -8.08 5.76
CA SER A 204 -5.13 -7.38 6.64
C SER A 204 -3.70 -7.87 6.51
N ALA A 205 -2.75 -6.93 6.51
CA ALA A 205 -1.32 -7.17 6.42
C ALA A 205 -0.51 -6.27 7.39
N GLY A 206 -1.06 -6.00 8.58
CA GLY A 206 -0.51 -5.06 9.57
C GLY A 206 -1.14 -3.69 9.39
N GLN A 207 -0.34 -2.65 9.19
CA GLN A 207 -0.75 -1.25 9.07
C GLN A 207 -1.47 -0.91 7.74
N TYR A 208 -1.58 -1.88 6.83
CA TYR A 208 -2.27 -1.77 5.56
C TYR A 208 -3.06 -3.05 5.26
N LEU A 209 -3.97 -2.96 4.29
CA LEU A 209 -4.68 -4.08 3.71
C LEU A 209 -4.10 -4.37 2.32
N THR A 210 -3.94 -5.64 2.00
CA THR A 210 -3.82 -6.08 0.60
C THR A 210 -5.19 -5.95 -0.06
N LEU A 211 -5.20 -5.45 -1.30
CA LEU A 211 -6.42 -5.23 -2.08
C LEU A 211 -6.24 -5.84 -3.47
N THR A 212 -7.19 -6.68 -3.87
CA THR A 212 -7.28 -7.22 -5.22
C THR A 212 -8.69 -7.04 -5.74
N PHE A 213 -8.87 -6.47 -6.93
CA PHE A 213 -10.18 -6.36 -7.57
C PHE A 213 -10.10 -6.43 -9.09
N SER A 214 -11.21 -6.81 -9.72
CA SER A 214 -11.41 -6.67 -11.15
C SER A 214 -12.04 -5.33 -11.47
N TRP A 215 -11.48 -4.63 -12.45
CA TRP A 215 -12.03 -3.40 -13.02
C TRP A 215 -11.76 -3.35 -14.51
N ASN A 216 -12.81 -3.12 -15.31
CA ASN A 216 -12.76 -3.19 -16.77
C ASN A 216 -12.13 -4.51 -17.28
N ASP A 217 -12.58 -5.63 -16.70
CA ASP A 217 -12.10 -6.99 -16.97
C ASP A 217 -10.61 -7.25 -16.67
N LEU A 218 -9.93 -6.31 -16.00
CA LEU A 218 -8.52 -6.42 -15.64
C LEU A 218 -8.35 -6.56 -14.14
N THR A 219 -7.45 -7.44 -13.72
CA THR A 219 -7.12 -7.60 -12.30
C THR A 219 -6.17 -6.48 -11.85
N ARG A 220 -6.51 -5.85 -10.73
CA ARG A 220 -5.69 -4.85 -10.02
C ARG A 220 -5.28 -5.42 -8.69
N ASN A 221 -4.00 -5.26 -8.37
CA ASN A 221 -3.45 -5.59 -7.06
C ASN A 221 -2.83 -4.35 -6.45
N GLY A 222 -2.91 -4.24 -5.13
CA GLY A 222 -2.16 -3.24 -4.40
C GLY A 222 -2.57 -3.19 -2.96
N VAL A 223 -2.63 -1.98 -2.42
CA VAL A 223 -2.80 -1.76 -0.99
C VAL A 223 -3.90 -0.75 -0.71
N ALA A 224 -4.48 -0.88 0.48
CA ALA A 224 -5.36 0.11 1.06
C ALA A 224 -4.91 0.44 2.49
N TYR A 225 -4.94 1.70 2.88
CA TYR A 225 -4.60 2.13 4.23
C TYR A 225 -5.36 3.39 4.61
N ILE A 226 -5.49 3.66 5.91
CA ILE A 226 -6.06 4.92 6.39
C ILE A 226 -4.96 5.96 6.44
N ASP A 227 -5.14 7.07 5.73
CA ASP A 227 -4.23 8.20 5.85
C ASP A 227 -4.36 8.82 7.26
N PRO A 228 -3.30 8.85 8.07
CA PRO A 228 -3.37 9.38 9.44
C PRO A 228 -3.69 10.88 9.47
N ALA A 229 -3.41 11.64 8.38
CA ALA A 229 -3.68 13.06 8.34
C ALA A 229 -5.17 13.40 8.11
N SER A 230 -5.89 12.55 7.40
CA SER A 230 -7.26 12.84 6.93
C SER A 230 -8.31 11.84 7.40
N SER A 231 -7.90 10.69 7.97
CA SER A 231 -8.78 9.54 8.27
C SER A 231 -9.55 9.00 7.06
N ARG A 232 -9.06 9.31 5.85
CA ARG A 232 -9.61 8.80 4.60
C ARG A 232 -8.94 7.48 4.22
N LEU A 233 -9.66 6.66 3.46
CA LEU A 233 -9.14 5.42 2.93
C LEU A 233 -8.40 5.70 1.63
N ILE A 234 -7.09 5.55 1.62
CA ILE A 234 -6.31 5.54 0.38
C ILE A 234 -6.35 4.13 -0.18
N ILE A 235 -6.65 4.01 -1.46
CA ILE A 235 -6.36 2.81 -2.24
C ILE A 235 -5.31 3.16 -3.29
N ASN A 236 -4.37 2.25 -3.51
CA ASN A 236 -3.29 2.42 -4.46
C ASN A 236 -3.04 1.08 -5.15
N THR A 237 -3.54 0.91 -6.37
CA THR A 237 -3.52 -0.37 -7.07
C THR A 237 -3.03 -0.27 -8.50
N PHE A 238 -2.49 -1.38 -8.99
CA PHE A 238 -1.83 -1.47 -10.26
C PHE A 238 -2.21 -2.75 -11.02
N GLY A 239 -2.39 -2.62 -12.34
CA GLY A 239 -2.72 -3.70 -13.25
C GLY A 239 -1.56 -4.02 -14.19
N PHE A 240 -1.09 -5.28 -14.17
CA PHE A 240 -0.01 -5.76 -15.05
C PHE A 240 -0.50 -6.17 -16.45
N GLU A 241 -1.82 -6.27 -16.65
CA GLU A 241 -2.40 -6.97 -17.81
C GLU A 241 -2.91 -6.06 -18.93
N SER A 242 -2.86 -4.72 -18.84
CA SER A 242 -3.28 -3.87 -19.95
C SER A 242 -2.14 -3.56 -20.93
N ALA A 243 -2.35 -3.89 -22.21
CA ALA A 243 -1.50 -3.45 -23.31
C ALA A 243 -1.60 -1.94 -23.57
N GLU A 244 -2.65 -1.29 -23.05
CA GLU A 244 -2.81 0.16 -23.05
C GLU A 244 -2.13 0.74 -21.81
N GLU A 245 -0.95 1.34 -22.00
CA GLU A 245 -0.07 1.82 -20.93
C GLU A 245 -0.72 2.85 -20.00
N GLY A 246 -1.74 3.57 -20.47
CA GLY A 246 -2.39 4.65 -19.71
C GLY A 246 -3.34 4.18 -18.61
N ASN A 247 -3.85 2.93 -18.67
CA ASN A 247 -4.90 2.49 -17.75
C ASN A 247 -4.42 1.49 -16.70
N ARG A 248 -3.17 1.58 -16.23
CA ARG A 248 -2.59 0.58 -15.30
C ARG A 248 -2.69 0.96 -13.83
N SER A 249 -2.78 2.25 -13.51
CA SER A 249 -3.01 2.73 -12.14
C SER A 249 -4.50 2.86 -11.83
N PHE A 250 -4.87 2.56 -10.59
CA PHE A 250 -6.15 2.90 -9.98
C PHE A 250 -5.89 3.26 -8.52
N SER A 251 -6.01 4.55 -8.23
CA SER A 251 -5.80 5.13 -6.90
C SER A 251 -6.92 6.10 -6.58
N ALA A 252 -7.29 6.21 -5.31
CA ALA A 252 -8.32 7.14 -4.86
C ALA A 252 -8.17 7.45 -3.38
N ASP A 253 -8.65 8.62 -2.98
CA ASP A 253 -8.72 9.08 -1.59
C ASP A 253 -10.16 9.12 -1.09
N LEU A 254 -10.62 8.03 -0.48
CA LEU A 254 -12.05 7.83 -0.23
C LEU A 254 -12.50 8.31 1.15
N VAL A 255 -13.67 8.93 1.15
CA VAL A 255 -14.41 9.36 2.33
C VAL A 255 -15.47 8.34 2.68
N ARG A 256 -15.56 7.98 3.97
CA ARG A 256 -16.61 7.10 4.48
C ARG A 256 -17.98 7.77 4.38
N GLN A 257 -18.97 7.03 3.90
CA GLN A 257 -20.37 7.46 3.77
C GLN A 257 -21.23 7.06 4.98
#